data_AF-A0A1H4P078-F1
#
_entry.id   AF-A0A1H4P078-F1
#
_cell.length_a   1.000
_cell.length_b   1.000
_cell.length_c   1.000
_cell.angle_alpha   90.00
_cell.angle_beta   90.00
_cell.angle_gamma   90.00
#
_symmetry.space_group_name_H-M   'P 1'
#
loop_
_entity.id
_entity.type
_entity.pdbx_description
1 polymer ?
#
loop_
_entity_poly.entity_id
_entity_poly.type
_entity_poly.pdbx_seq_one_letter_code
_entity_poly.pdbx_strand_id
1 'polypeptide(L)'
;MNKPAPIVAELGRPETPAETAARKAASSKAYRSSQTVRSLVAALIATLAIVAVIVFAVPRGEPATTEDIDVAGIAADVESTVGSPVIVPELGSFWRVNAAGLTSGAPMVWDVTLAPAAQNERGFIKLAQAFGTDASWAPQRLNGTAPTDTTTIDGVEWDVYDLGDAGAKQNITYAIGTQAGDDYLLLYGSRSAESAAELAESLLPQIRELSETR
;
A
#
# COMPACT_ATOMS: atom_id res chain seq x y z
N MET A 1 -51.17 -33.18 -41.75
CA MET A 1 -50.90 -34.56 -41.28
C MET A 1 -50.46 -34.48 -39.83
N ASN A 2 -51.23 -35.04 -38.90
CA ASN A 2 -50.93 -34.97 -37.46
C ASN A 2 -49.94 -36.09 -37.11
N LYS A 3 -48.79 -35.75 -36.53
CA LYS A 3 -47.77 -36.74 -36.11
C LYS A 3 -48.37 -37.59 -34.96
N PRO A 4 -48.42 -38.93 -35.06
CA PRO A 4 -48.97 -39.75 -33.97
C PRO A 4 -48.14 -39.55 -32.69
N ALA A 5 -48.82 -39.50 -31.55
CA ALA A 5 -48.17 -39.32 -30.25
C ALA A 5 -47.19 -40.48 -29.99
N PRO A 6 -46.01 -40.21 -29.39
CA PRO A 6 -45.03 -41.25 -29.10
C PRO A 6 -45.61 -42.30 -28.16
N ILE A 7 -45.30 -43.57 -28.43
CA ILE A 7 -45.68 -44.70 -27.58
C ILE A 7 -44.82 -44.64 -26.32
N VAL A 8 -45.47 -44.58 -25.16
CA VAL A 8 -44.78 -44.53 -23.87
C VAL A 8 -44.57 -45.96 -23.37
N ALA A 9 -43.34 -46.27 -22.94
CA ALA A 9 -42.93 -47.62 -22.56
C ALA A 9 -43.77 -48.22 -21.43
N GLU A 10 -44.29 -47.39 -20.52
CA GLU A 10 -45.11 -47.82 -19.38
C GLU A 10 -46.58 -48.09 -19.75
N LEU A 11 -47.08 -47.50 -20.84
CA LEU A 11 -48.48 -47.60 -21.26
C LEU A 11 -48.67 -48.57 -22.44
N GLY A 12 -47.61 -48.88 -23.19
CA GLY A 12 -47.67 -49.75 -24.36
C GLY A 12 -48.53 -49.22 -25.52
N ARG A 13 -49.04 -47.99 -25.41
CA ARG A 13 -49.88 -47.28 -26.38
C ARG A 13 -49.52 -45.79 -26.42
N PRO A 14 -49.90 -45.04 -27.48
CA PRO A 14 -49.79 -43.59 -27.49
C PRO A 14 -50.56 -42.98 -26.31
N GLU A 15 -49.95 -42.05 -25.58
CA GLU A 15 -50.64 -41.29 -24.52
C GLU A 15 -51.86 -40.56 -25.10
N THR A 16 -52.97 -40.61 -24.37
CA THR A 16 -54.11 -39.74 -24.67
C THR A 16 -53.79 -38.29 -24.30
N PRO A 17 -54.47 -37.30 -24.93
CA PRO A 17 -54.25 -35.89 -24.59
C PRO A 17 -54.43 -35.56 -23.09
N ALA A 18 -55.33 -36.26 -22.42
CA ALA A 18 -55.56 -36.11 -20.98
C ALA A 18 -54.40 -36.66 -20.12
N GLU A 19 -53.84 -37.82 -20.49
CA GLU A 19 -52.68 -38.43 -19.80
C GLU A 19 -51.42 -37.56 -19.97
N THR A 20 -51.17 -37.02 -21.17
CA THR A 20 -50.07 -36.07 -21.39
C THR A 20 -50.24 -34.78 -20.59
N ALA A 21 -51.47 -34.25 -20.50
CA ALA A 21 -51.75 -33.07 -19.69
C ALA A 21 -51.50 -33.33 -18.20
N ALA A 22 -51.94 -34.49 -17.69
CA ALA A 22 -51.72 -34.89 -16.30
C ALA A 22 -50.23 -35.08 -15.98
N ARG A 23 -49.46 -35.75 -16.85
CA ARG A 23 -48.01 -35.91 -16.72
C ARG A 23 -47.29 -34.56 -16.69
N LYS A 24 -47.67 -33.65 -17.59
CA LYS A 24 -47.07 -32.31 -17.68
C LYS A 24 -47.45 -31.44 -16.47
N ALA A 25 -48.66 -31.58 -15.93
CA ALA A 25 -49.07 -30.92 -14.71
C ALA A 25 -48.31 -31.45 -13.49
N ALA A 26 -48.13 -32.77 -13.37
CA ALA A 26 -47.35 -33.40 -12.32
C ALA A 26 -45.87 -32.97 -12.37
N SER A 27 -45.25 -32.97 -13.56
CA SER A 27 -43.87 -32.51 -13.72
C SER A 27 -43.72 -31.01 -13.46
N SER A 28 -44.69 -30.18 -13.88
CA SER A 28 -44.70 -28.75 -13.61
C SER A 28 -44.87 -28.43 -12.11
N LYS A 29 -45.67 -29.22 -11.38
CA LYS A 29 -45.83 -29.11 -9.93
C LYS A 29 -44.56 -29.52 -9.19
N ALA A 30 -43.93 -30.62 -9.60
CA ALA A 30 -42.66 -31.07 -9.04
C ALA A 30 -41.54 -30.03 -9.26
N TYR A 31 -41.42 -29.49 -10.48
CA TYR A 31 -40.45 -28.45 -10.82
C TYR A 31 -40.67 -27.15 -10.03
N ARG A 32 -41.92 -26.70 -9.89
CA ARG A 32 -42.24 -25.54 -9.05
C ARG A 32 -42.00 -25.79 -7.55
N SER A 33 -42.10 -27.03 -7.09
CA SER A 33 -41.84 -27.41 -5.70
C SER A 33 -40.35 -27.59 -5.37
N SER A 34 -39.50 -27.90 -6.35
CA SER A 34 -38.04 -27.93 -6.16
C SER A 34 -37.42 -26.53 -6.21
N GLN A 35 -38.08 -25.57 -6.86
CA GLN A 35 -37.73 -24.15 -6.87
C GLN A 35 -38.33 -23.41 -5.66
N THR A 36 -38.10 -23.92 -4.45
CA THR A 36 -38.59 -23.27 -3.22
C THR A 36 -37.53 -22.36 -2.63
N VAL A 37 -37.95 -21.25 -2.02
CA VAL A 37 -37.08 -20.34 -1.23
C VAL A 37 -36.18 -21.12 -0.26
N ARG A 38 -36.63 -22.30 0.20
CA ARG A 38 -35.86 -23.21 1.05
C ARG A 38 -34.59 -23.76 0.38
N SER A 39 -34.62 -24.13 -0.91
CA SER A 39 -33.42 -24.60 -1.61
C SER A 39 -32.43 -23.46 -1.84
N LEU A 40 -32.93 -22.24 -2.09
CA LEU A 40 -32.11 -21.03 -2.18
C LEU A 40 -31.41 -20.72 -0.85
N VAL A 41 -32.16 -20.74 0.26
CA VAL A 41 -31.63 -20.52 1.61
C VAL A 41 -30.61 -21.61 1.98
N ALA A 42 -30.90 -22.87 1.66
CA ALA A 42 -29.98 -23.98 1.91
C ALA A 42 -28.67 -23.82 1.12
N ALA A 43 -28.73 -23.42 -0.15
CA ALA A 43 -27.55 -23.15 -0.97
C ALA A 43 -26.73 -21.97 -0.43
N LEU A 44 -27.38 -20.91 0.05
CA LEU A 44 -26.72 -19.75 0.66
C LEU A 44 -26.01 -20.12 1.97
N ILE A 45 -26.65 -20.94 2.81
CA ILE A 45 -26.02 -21.43 4.05
C ILE A 45 -24.81 -22.32 3.70
N ALA A 46 -24.95 -23.18 2.68
CA ALA A 46 -23.85 -24.04 2.24
C ALA A 46 -22.65 -23.22 1.73
N THR A 47 -22.86 -22.16 0.94
CA THR A 47 -21.77 -21.29 0.49
C THR A 47 -21.13 -20.51 1.65
N LEU A 48 -21.92 -19.98 2.59
CA LEU A 48 -21.39 -19.31 3.78
C LEU A 48 -20.58 -20.27 4.67
N ALA A 49 -21.03 -21.51 4.82
CA ALA A 49 -20.30 -22.53 5.57
C ALA A 49 -18.93 -22.84 4.93
N ILE A 50 -18.87 -22.93 3.60
CA ILE A 50 -17.61 -23.12 2.87
C ILE A 50 -16.69 -21.91 3.09
N VAL A 51 -17.20 -20.69 2.97
CA VAL A 51 -16.43 -19.46 3.23
C VAL A 51 -15.90 -19.44 4.66
N ALA A 52 -16.73 -19.80 5.65
CA ALA A 52 -16.32 -19.86 7.05
C ALA A 52 -15.18 -20.87 7.24
N VAL A 53 -15.29 -22.08 6.68
CA VAL A 53 -14.20 -23.07 6.72
C VAL A 53 -12.92 -22.51 6.13
N ILE A 54 -12.97 -21.83 4.97
CA ILE A 54 -11.78 -21.19 4.38
C ILE A 54 -11.21 -20.13 5.32
N VAL A 55 -12.04 -19.23 5.86
CA VAL A 55 -11.60 -18.15 6.75
C VAL A 55 -10.94 -18.67 8.02
N PHE A 56 -11.45 -19.74 8.61
CA PHE A 56 -10.90 -20.34 9.83
C PHE A 56 -9.73 -21.31 9.57
N ALA A 57 -9.71 -21.98 8.42
CA ALA A 57 -8.65 -22.91 8.05
C ALA A 57 -7.38 -22.20 7.59
N VAL A 58 -7.48 -20.99 7.02
CA VAL A 58 -6.32 -20.20 6.61
C VAL A 58 -5.57 -19.74 7.87
N PRO A 59 -4.34 -20.25 8.12
CA PRO A 59 -3.54 -19.78 9.24
C PRO A 59 -3.20 -18.31 8.98
N ARG A 60 -3.74 -17.42 9.79
CA ARG A 60 -3.21 -16.06 9.88
C ARG A 60 -2.01 -16.15 10.78
N GLY A 61 -0.82 -16.26 10.18
CA GLY A 61 0.40 -16.06 10.95
C GLY A 61 0.31 -14.71 11.64
N GLU A 62 0.66 -14.66 12.93
CA GLU A 62 1.04 -13.39 13.54
C GLU A 62 2.16 -12.81 12.67
N PRO A 63 2.11 -11.52 12.29
CA PRO A 63 3.22 -10.93 11.57
C PRO A 63 4.48 -11.22 12.38
N ALA A 64 5.48 -11.81 11.72
CA ALA A 64 6.76 -12.05 12.37
C ALA A 64 7.20 -10.76 13.05
N THR A 65 7.66 -10.84 14.29
CA THR A 65 8.29 -9.70 14.96
C THR A 65 9.45 -9.28 14.07
N THR A 66 9.27 -8.23 13.27
CA THR A 66 10.29 -7.71 12.38
C THR A 66 11.48 -7.34 13.26
N GLU A 67 12.66 -7.83 12.92
CA GLU A 67 13.90 -7.43 13.58
C GLU A 67 14.05 -5.90 13.47
N ASP A 68 14.25 -5.24 14.61
CA ASP A 68 14.41 -3.79 14.65
C ASP A 68 15.69 -3.41 13.89
N ILE A 69 15.54 -2.61 12.83
CA ILE A 69 16.65 -2.16 12.01
C ILE A 69 17.47 -1.14 12.82
N ASP A 70 18.72 -1.47 13.13
CA ASP A 70 19.67 -0.57 13.79
C ASP A 70 20.17 0.51 12.81
N VAL A 71 19.39 1.58 12.67
CA VAL A 71 19.73 2.71 11.78
C VAL A 71 20.98 3.42 12.25
N ALA A 72 21.23 3.52 13.56
CA ALA A 72 22.41 4.20 14.08
C ALA A 72 23.70 3.42 13.72
N GLY A 73 23.68 2.09 13.87
CA GLY A 73 24.78 1.23 13.45
C GLY A 73 25.04 1.32 11.94
N ILE A 74 23.98 1.23 11.12
CA ILE A 74 24.10 1.36 9.66
C ILE A 74 24.63 2.76 9.29
N ALA A 75 24.14 3.82 9.94
CA ALA A 75 24.58 5.18 9.67
C ALA A 75 26.07 5.37 9.97
N ALA A 76 26.60 4.79 11.06
CA ALA A 76 28.02 4.83 11.37
C ALA A 76 28.88 4.15 10.28
N ASP A 77 28.42 3.01 9.74
CA ASP A 77 29.07 2.36 8.60
C ASP A 77 29.03 3.24 7.34
N VAL A 78 27.90 3.92 7.10
CA VAL A 78 27.75 4.86 5.98
C VAL A 78 28.66 6.07 6.14
N GLU A 79 28.71 6.71 7.30
CA GLU A 79 29.62 7.82 7.62
C GLU A 79 31.08 7.44 7.34
N SER A 80 31.48 6.23 7.75
CA SER A 80 32.84 5.73 7.48
C SER A 80 33.12 5.53 5.98
N THR A 81 32.08 5.19 5.20
CA THR A 81 32.18 4.96 3.76
C THR A 81 32.20 6.26 2.97
N VAL A 82 31.36 7.24 3.33
CA VAL A 82 31.21 8.50 2.61
C VAL A 82 32.16 9.59 3.11
N GLY A 83 32.64 9.49 4.35
CA GLY A 83 33.53 10.47 4.97
C GLY A 83 32.85 11.80 5.32
N SER A 84 31.52 11.79 5.48
CA SER A 84 30.68 12.95 5.80
C SER A 84 29.63 12.54 6.85
N PRO A 85 29.18 13.44 7.74
CA PRO A 85 28.13 13.11 8.70
C PRO A 85 26.81 12.73 8.02
N VAL A 86 26.05 11.84 8.65
CA VAL A 86 24.81 11.29 8.12
C VAL A 86 23.64 11.66 9.02
N ILE A 87 22.53 12.08 8.42
CA ILE A 87 21.32 12.42 9.15
C ILE A 87 20.64 11.12 9.63
N VAL A 88 20.43 11.04 10.93
CA VAL A 88 19.76 9.91 11.60
C VAL A 88 18.53 10.42 12.34
N PRO A 89 17.30 10.09 11.89
CA PRO A 89 16.08 10.57 12.51
C PRO A 89 15.84 9.97 13.89
N GLU A 90 15.46 10.80 14.86
CA GLU A 90 14.92 10.32 16.14
C GLU A 90 13.47 9.84 15.94
N LEU A 91 13.23 8.55 16.10
CA LEU A 91 11.95 7.94 15.68
C LEU A 91 10.80 8.14 16.68
N GLY A 92 11.14 8.38 17.95
CA GLY A 92 10.17 8.35 19.05
C GLY A 92 9.38 7.04 19.09
N SER A 93 8.14 7.09 19.56
CA SER A 93 7.21 5.94 19.53
C SER A 93 6.33 5.89 18.28
N PHE A 94 6.37 6.94 17.46
CA PHE A 94 5.47 7.11 16.33
C PHE A 94 5.99 6.39 15.08
N TRP A 95 7.29 6.52 14.81
CA TRP A 95 7.92 5.94 13.63
C TRP A 95 8.54 4.58 13.92
N ARG A 96 8.49 3.72 12.91
CA ARG A 96 9.36 2.54 12.78
C ARG A 96 10.14 2.64 11.48
N VAL A 97 11.31 2.04 11.45
CA VAL A 97 12.12 1.94 10.23
C VAL A 97 11.68 0.71 9.45
N ASN A 98 11.52 0.89 8.15
CA ASN A 98 11.18 -0.18 7.22
C ASN A 98 12.38 -0.58 6.35
N ALA A 99 13.30 0.35 6.10
CA ALA A 99 14.56 0.12 5.40
C ALA A 99 15.53 1.25 5.72
N ALA A 100 16.83 0.97 5.76
CA ALA A 100 17.90 1.96 5.83
C ALA A 100 19.10 1.45 5.01
N GLY A 101 19.75 2.32 4.25
CA GLY A 101 20.90 1.91 3.45
C GLY A 101 21.47 3.01 2.56
N LEU A 102 22.71 2.79 2.12
CA LEU A 102 23.43 3.65 1.20
C LEU A 102 23.21 3.19 -0.25
N THR A 103 22.61 4.05 -1.06
CA THR A 103 22.48 3.87 -2.50
C THR A 103 23.73 4.43 -3.19
N SER A 104 24.47 3.57 -3.90
CA SER A 104 25.60 4.00 -4.74
C SER A 104 25.11 4.79 -5.96
N GLY A 105 25.88 5.79 -6.39
CA GLY A 105 25.56 6.62 -7.54
C GLY A 105 26.39 7.90 -7.57
N ALA A 106 26.01 8.82 -8.44
CA ALA A 106 26.51 10.20 -8.45
C ALA A 106 25.29 11.15 -8.42
N PRO A 107 24.88 11.64 -7.24
CA PRO A 107 25.51 11.47 -5.92
C PRO A 107 25.22 10.09 -5.29
N MET A 108 26.01 9.74 -4.26
CA MET A 108 25.63 8.69 -3.31
C MET A 108 24.48 9.21 -2.44
N VAL A 109 23.57 8.32 -2.02
CA VAL A 109 22.37 8.73 -1.28
C VAL A 109 22.17 7.83 -0.07
N TRP A 110 22.11 8.42 1.11
CA TRP A 110 21.64 7.75 2.31
C TRP A 110 20.11 7.77 2.34
N ASP A 111 19.49 6.60 2.25
CA ASP A 111 18.03 6.43 2.23
C ASP A 111 17.54 5.74 3.51
N VAL A 112 16.58 6.35 4.21
CA VAL A 112 15.84 5.75 5.34
C VAL A 112 14.34 5.81 5.04
N THR A 113 13.68 4.65 5.03
CA THR A 113 12.22 4.57 4.87
C THR A 113 11.54 4.39 6.22
N LEU A 114 10.75 5.38 6.62
CA LEU A 114 9.98 5.42 7.86
C LEU A 114 8.51 5.13 7.59
N ALA A 115 7.87 4.37 8.48
CA ALA A 115 6.43 4.14 8.47
C ALA A 115 5.87 4.31 9.89
N PRO A 116 4.58 4.67 10.05
CA PRO A 116 3.97 4.66 11.36
C PRO A 116 4.08 3.28 12.02
N ALA A 117 4.41 3.26 13.31
CA ALA A 117 4.49 2.04 14.12
C ALA A 117 3.08 1.48 14.41
N ALA A 118 2.09 2.36 14.54
CA ALA A 118 0.72 1.98 14.82
C ALA A 118 0.03 1.32 13.60
N GLN A 119 -0.61 0.16 13.81
CA GLN A 119 -1.23 -0.63 12.74
C GLN A 119 -2.50 -0.02 12.13
N ASN A 120 -3.06 1.03 12.71
CA ASN A 120 -4.19 1.79 12.17
C ASN A 120 -3.74 2.98 11.32
N GLU A 121 -2.45 3.29 11.33
CA GLU A 121 -1.89 4.37 10.53
C GLU A 121 -1.28 3.85 9.23
N ARG A 122 -1.28 4.71 8.21
CA ARG A 122 -0.87 4.37 6.86
C ARG A 122 0.09 5.42 6.33
N GLY A 123 0.75 5.06 5.23
CA GLY A 123 1.74 5.88 4.55
C GLY A 123 3.16 5.65 5.06
N PHE A 124 4.09 6.38 4.47
CA PHE A 124 5.51 6.35 4.79
C PHE A 124 6.13 7.72 4.48
N ILE A 125 7.30 7.98 5.05
CA ILE A 125 8.22 9.05 4.61
C ILE A 125 9.57 8.41 4.33
N LYS A 126 10.16 8.73 3.19
CA LYS A 126 11.56 8.47 2.89
C LYS A 126 12.36 9.71 3.21
N LEU A 127 13.38 9.55 4.03
CA LEU A 127 14.45 10.50 4.22
C LEU A 127 15.57 10.11 3.26
N ALA A 128 15.96 11.03 2.38
CA ALA A 128 17.08 10.86 1.48
C ALA A 128 18.07 12.02 1.64
N GLN A 129 19.28 11.74 2.09
CA GLN A 129 20.39 12.68 2.09
C GLN A 129 21.29 12.36 0.90
N ALA A 130 21.30 13.25 -0.09
CA ALA A 130 22.16 13.13 -1.26
C ALA A 130 23.45 13.92 -1.01
N PHE A 131 24.58 13.22 -1.02
CA PHE A 131 25.86 13.82 -0.65
C PHE A 131 26.44 14.69 -1.77
N GLY A 132 26.93 15.89 -1.45
CA GLY A 132 27.63 16.76 -2.39
C GLY A 132 26.78 17.19 -3.60
N THR A 133 25.51 17.54 -3.39
CA THR A 133 24.61 18.08 -4.42
C THR A 133 23.80 19.27 -3.92
N ASP A 134 23.22 19.97 -4.88
CA ASP A 134 22.26 21.05 -4.67
C ASP A 134 20.81 20.62 -4.94
N ALA A 135 19.90 21.59 -4.81
CA ALA A 135 18.46 21.43 -5.03
C ALA A 135 18.07 20.90 -6.41
N SER A 136 18.94 20.96 -7.42
CA SER A 136 18.65 20.40 -8.75
C SER A 136 18.56 18.87 -8.77
N TRP A 137 19.03 18.19 -7.71
CA TRP A 137 18.95 16.75 -7.57
C TRP A 137 17.52 16.26 -7.29
N ALA A 138 16.76 16.95 -6.44
CA ALA A 138 15.45 16.48 -6.00
C ALA A 138 14.43 16.29 -7.14
N PRO A 139 14.31 17.18 -8.14
CA PRO A 139 13.46 16.93 -9.30
C PRO A 139 13.80 15.63 -10.04
N GLN A 140 15.07 15.23 -10.10
CA GLN A 140 15.49 13.98 -10.75
C GLN A 140 14.97 12.75 -9.98
N ARG A 141 14.98 12.83 -8.64
CA ARG A 141 14.41 11.81 -7.75
C ARG A 141 12.88 11.79 -7.81
N LEU A 142 12.26 12.94 -8.05
CA LEU A 142 10.81 13.16 -8.09
C LEU A 142 10.23 13.15 -9.51
N ASN A 143 10.85 12.40 -10.43
CA ASN A 143 10.36 12.18 -11.80
C ASN A 143 10.13 13.48 -12.61
N GLY A 144 11.05 14.43 -12.48
CA GLY A 144 11.04 15.72 -13.18
C GLY A 144 10.16 16.79 -12.52
N THR A 145 9.64 16.55 -11.32
CA THR A 145 8.79 17.52 -10.61
C THR A 145 9.65 18.64 -10.02
N ALA A 146 9.46 19.86 -10.52
CA ALA A 146 10.06 21.07 -9.97
C ALA A 146 9.37 21.48 -8.65
N PRO A 147 10.05 22.23 -7.76
CA PRO A 147 9.41 22.77 -6.57
C PRO A 147 8.28 23.73 -6.97
N THR A 148 7.17 23.65 -6.24
CA THR A 148 5.95 24.42 -6.50
C THR A 148 5.75 25.55 -5.53
N ASP A 149 6.32 25.45 -4.33
CA ASP A 149 6.24 26.45 -3.28
C ASP A 149 7.43 26.31 -2.33
N THR A 150 7.48 27.14 -1.30
CA THR A 150 8.42 27.02 -0.18
C THR A 150 7.65 27.07 1.14
N THR A 151 8.19 26.44 2.18
CA THR A 151 7.70 26.54 3.56
C THR A 151 8.85 26.77 4.51
N THR A 152 8.60 27.43 5.63
CA THR A 152 9.60 27.64 6.67
C THR A 152 9.25 26.78 7.88
N ILE A 153 10.20 25.96 8.31
CA ILE A 153 10.09 25.12 9.50
C ILE A 153 11.22 25.57 10.43
N ASP A 154 10.85 26.23 11.53
CA ASP A 154 11.79 26.70 12.56
C ASP A 154 13.00 27.48 12.00
N GLY A 155 12.72 28.37 11.03
CA GLY A 155 13.70 29.26 10.42
C GLY A 155 14.55 28.64 9.31
N VAL A 156 14.34 27.37 8.97
CA VAL A 156 14.92 26.73 7.78
C VAL A 156 13.89 26.72 6.67
N GLU A 157 14.29 27.15 5.47
CA GLU A 157 13.45 27.13 4.28
C GLU A 157 13.50 25.74 3.62
N TRP A 158 12.33 25.26 3.20
CA TRP A 158 12.14 23.98 2.53
C TRP A 158 11.37 24.20 1.24
N ASP A 159 11.90 23.69 0.13
CA ASP A 159 11.19 23.55 -1.13
C ASP A 159 10.03 22.57 -0.97
N VAL A 160 8.83 22.93 -1.40
CA VAL A 160 7.65 22.07 -1.41
C VAL A 160 7.42 21.56 -2.83
N TYR A 161 7.19 20.24 -2.98
CA TYR A 161 6.90 19.62 -4.26
C TYR A 161 5.48 19.03 -4.27
N ASP A 162 4.60 19.61 -5.08
CA ASP A 162 3.33 18.97 -5.46
C ASP A 162 3.54 18.03 -6.65
N LEU A 163 3.39 16.73 -6.40
CA LEU A 163 3.72 15.68 -7.35
C LEU A 163 2.53 15.28 -8.24
N GLY A 164 1.31 15.74 -7.92
CA GLY A 164 0.07 15.41 -8.63
C GLY A 164 -0.05 13.94 -9.05
N ASP A 165 -0.53 13.71 -10.28
CA ASP A 165 -0.73 12.37 -10.86
C ASP A 165 0.57 11.58 -11.02
N ALA A 166 1.71 12.25 -11.21
CA ALA A 166 3.00 11.59 -11.38
C ALA A 166 3.44 10.93 -10.05
N GLY A 167 3.29 11.65 -8.94
CA GLY A 167 3.54 11.12 -7.60
C GLY A 167 2.55 10.05 -7.19
N ALA A 168 1.26 10.23 -7.50
CA ALA A 168 0.22 9.26 -7.16
C ALA A 168 0.52 7.85 -7.72
N LYS A 169 1.08 7.76 -8.94
CA LYS A 169 1.51 6.48 -9.55
C LYS A 169 2.63 5.78 -8.79
N GLN A 170 3.40 6.52 -8.00
CA GLN A 170 4.49 6.02 -7.16
C GLN A 170 4.13 5.96 -5.68
N ASN A 171 2.87 6.24 -5.33
CA ASN A 171 2.41 6.41 -3.95
C ASN A 171 3.20 7.46 -3.16
N ILE A 172 3.53 8.58 -3.83
CA ILE A 172 4.17 9.75 -3.24
C ILE A 172 3.21 10.92 -3.44
N THR A 173 2.65 11.44 -2.35
CA THR A 173 1.66 12.52 -2.37
C THR A 173 2.21 13.84 -1.89
N TYR A 174 3.37 13.83 -1.22
CA TYR A 174 4.00 15.02 -0.69
C TYR A 174 5.51 14.84 -0.63
N ALA A 175 6.25 15.92 -0.89
CA ALA A 175 7.67 15.99 -0.63
C ALA A 175 8.09 17.42 -0.25
N ILE A 176 9.09 17.51 0.62
CA ILE A 176 9.82 18.73 0.96
C ILE A 176 11.32 18.48 0.91
N GLY A 177 12.11 19.46 0.49
CA GLY A 177 13.57 19.37 0.46
C GLY A 177 14.27 20.63 0.94
N THR A 178 15.48 20.49 1.45
CA THR A 178 16.30 21.64 1.90
C THR A 178 17.78 21.35 1.71
N GLN A 179 18.56 22.42 1.57
CA GLN A 179 20.01 22.33 1.54
C GLN A 179 20.53 22.11 2.98
N ALA A 180 21.42 21.14 3.17
CA ALA A 180 22.07 20.83 4.45
C ALA A 180 23.59 20.81 4.23
N GLY A 181 24.25 21.96 4.41
CA GLY A 181 25.65 22.13 4.00
C GLY A 181 25.83 21.90 2.48
N ASP A 182 26.74 21.01 2.07
CA ASP A 182 26.93 20.64 0.66
C ASP A 182 25.99 19.50 0.21
N ASP A 183 25.17 18.97 1.12
CA ASP A 183 24.26 17.88 0.84
C ASP A 183 22.85 18.42 0.63
N TYR A 184 22.03 17.66 -0.10
CA TYR A 184 20.61 17.96 -0.23
C TYR A 184 19.76 16.92 0.49
N LEU A 185 18.89 17.37 1.38
CA LEU A 185 17.96 16.53 2.12
C LEU A 185 16.58 16.58 1.47
N LEU A 186 15.99 15.41 1.24
CA LEU A 186 14.64 15.27 0.71
C LEU A 186 13.81 14.34 1.57
N LEU A 187 12.66 14.84 2.06
CA LEU A 187 11.63 14.05 2.72
C LEU A 187 10.46 13.87 1.77
N TYR A 188 10.10 12.63 1.46
CA TYR A 188 9.04 12.36 0.48
C TYR A 188 8.27 11.07 0.75
N GLY A 189 6.98 11.06 0.50
CA GLY A 189 6.17 9.86 0.66
C GLY A 189 4.68 10.11 0.59
N SER A 190 3.92 9.27 1.28
CA SER A 190 2.44 9.26 1.27
C SER A 190 1.83 9.78 2.58
N ARG A 191 2.64 10.46 3.41
CA ARG A 191 2.20 11.11 4.64
C ARG A 191 1.82 12.57 4.37
N SER A 192 1.10 13.17 5.31
CA SER A 192 0.66 14.57 5.23
C SER A 192 1.84 15.54 5.31
N ALA A 193 1.61 16.76 4.83
CA ALA A 193 2.55 17.87 4.99
C ALA A 193 2.92 18.12 6.45
N GLU A 194 1.94 18.04 7.36
CA GLU A 194 2.13 18.17 8.81
C GLU A 194 3.07 17.10 9.36
N SER A 195 2.84 15.83 9.00
CA SER A 195 3.69 14.71 9.45
C SER A 195 5.12 14.80 8.87
N ALA A 196 5.28 15.39 7.68
CA ALA A 196 6.59 15.67 7.11
C ALA A 196 7.27 16.86 7.80
N ALA A 197 6.51 17.89 8.18
CA ALA A 197 7.03 19.04 8.92
C ALA A 197 7.51 18.67 10.32
N GLU A 198 6.76 17.84 11.06
CA GLU A 198 7.18 17.32 12.37
C GLU A 198 8.50 16.53 12.27
N LEU A 199 8.63 15.67 11.24
CA LEU A 199 9.88 14.95 11.00
C LEU A 199 11.00 15.93 10.65
N ALA A 200 10.77 16.87 9.74
CA ALA A 200 11.75 17.88 9.36
C ALA A 200 12.24 18.71 10.56
N GLU A 201 11.33 19.12 11.45
CA GLU A 201 11.65 19.86 12.68
C GLU A 201 12.61 19.07 13.58
N SER A 202 12.36 17.75 13.74
CA SER A 202 13.24 16.87 14.53
C SER A 202 14.66 16.75 13.96
N LEU A 203 14.85 17.01 12.66
CA LEU A 203 16.14 16.90 11.97
C LEU A 203 16.94 18.20 11.99
N LEU A 204 16.33 19.33 12.36
CA LEU A 204 16.96 20.65 12.29
C LEU A 204 18.29 20.77 13.03
N PRO A 205 18.50 20.16 14.23
CA PRO A 205 19.80 20.21 14.87
C PRO A 205 20.92 19.64 13.99
N GLN A 206 20.69 18.50 13.34
CA GLN A 206 21.65 17.84 12.47
C GLN A 206 21.86 18.61 11.15
N ILE A 207 20.77 19.15 10.59
CA ILE A 207 20.84 19.98 9.37
C ILE A 207 21.68 21.25 9.62
N ARG A 208 21.52 21.88 10.78
CA ARG A 208 22.32 23.04 11.18
C ARG A 208 23.78 22.68 11.41
N GLU A 209 24.05 21.57 12.10
CA GLU A 209 25.42 21.07 12.31
C GLU A 209 26.14 20.80 10.97
N LEU A 210 25.47 20.16 10.02
CA LEU A 210 26.00 19.96 8.66
C LEU A 210 26.30 21.27 7.94
N SER A 211 25.51 22.31 8.19
CA SER A 211 25.69 23.64 7.60
C SER A 211 26.82 24.44 8.26
N GLU A 212 27.16 24.13 9.52
CA GLU A 212 28.21 24.81 10.29
C GLU A 212 29.58 24.14 10.18
N THR A 213 29.64 22.85 9.85
CA THR A 213 30.88 22.06 9.81
C THR A 213 31.77 22.37 8.58
N ARG A 214 31.46 23.42 7.82
CA ARG A 214 32.23 23.86 6.65
C ARG A 214 32.60 25.34 6.69
#